data_AF-A0A933R4T1-F1
#
_entry.id   AF-A0A933R4T1-F1
#
_cell.length_a   1.000
_cell.length_b   1.000
_cell.length_c   1.000
_cell.angle_alpha   90.00
_cell.angle_beta   90.00
_cell.angle_gamma   90.00
#
_symmetry.space_group_name_H-M   'P 1'
#
loop_
_entity.id
_entity.type
_entity.pdbx_description
1 polymer ?
#
loop_
_entity_poly.entity_id
_entity_poly.type
_entity_poly.pdbx_seq_one_letter_code
_entity_poly.pdbx_strand_id
1 'polypeptide(L)' 'MEKKIKNGIIAVWKPKGPTSFDMIYKLRGLTGIKRIGHAGTLDPLARGVLVVGIGREAT' A
#
# COMPACT_ATOMS: atom_id res chain seq x y z
N MET A 1 13.10 -19.25 -0.44
CA MET A 1 12.03 -18.93 -1.40
C MET A 1 11.28 -17.72 -0.90
N GLU A 2 11.48 -16.55 -1.50
CA GLU A 2 10.70 -15.36 -1.16
C GLU A 2 9.29 -15.51 -1.74
N LYS A 3 8.27 -15.45 -0.87
CA LYS A 3 6.87 -15.42 -1.32
C LYS A 3 6.65 -14.11 -2.07
N LYS A 4 6.52 -14.19 -3.40
CA LYS A 4 5.93 -13.11 -4.19
C LYS A 4 4.47 -12.95 -3.75
N ILE A 5 4.17 -11.84 -3.08
CA ILE A 5 2.79 -11.46 -2.77
C ILE A 5 2.07 -11.25 -4.11
N LYS A 6 1.08 -12.10 -4.41
CA LYS A 6 0.26 -11.97 -5.64
C LYS A 6 -1.03 -11.20 -5.39
N ASN A 7 -1.60 -11.33 -4.20
CA ASN A 7 -2.86 -10.75 -3.75
C ASN A 7 -2.95 -10.80 -2.21
N GLY A 8 -3.78 -9.95 -1.60
CA GLY A 8 -4.06 -9.94 -0.16
C GLY A 8 -4.11 -8.55 0.46
N ILE A 9 -4.26 -8.50 1.78
CA ILE A 9 -4.22 -7.26 2.57
C ILE A 9 -2.93 -7.24 3.39
N ILE A 10 -2.24 -6.10 3.38
CA ILE A 10 -1.02 -5.89 4.17
C ILE A 10 -1.13 -4.60 5.00
N ALA A 11 -0.50 -4.61 6.16
CA ALA A 11 -0.31 -3.43 6.99
C ALA A 11 1.00 -2.75 6.59
N VAL A 12 0.94 -1.49 6.14
CA VAL A 12 2.11 -0.72 5.72
C VAL A 12 2.29 0.45 6.68
N TRP A 13 3.46 0.62 7.26
CA TRP A 13 3.75 1.83 8.01
C TRP A 13 4.00 3.01 7.07
N LYS A 14 3.12 4.02 7.13
CA LYS A 14 3.26 5.27 6.39
C LYS A 14 4.03 6.30 7.25
N PRO A 15 5.19 6.79 6.81
CA PRO A 15 5.89 7.88 7.48
C PRO A 15 5.20 9.23 7.23
N LYS A 16 5.62 10.26 7.98
CA LYS A 16 5.22 11.65 7.73
C LYS A 16 5.89 12.15 6.46
N GLY A 17 5.18 12.91 5.63
CA GLY A 17 5.67 13.45 4.37
C GLY A 17 4.84 12.97 3.17
N PRO A 18 4.95 11.70 2.75
CA PRO A 18 4.21 11.19 1.60
C PRO A 18 2.70 11.19 1.85
N THR A 19 1.91 11.34 0.78
CA THR A 19 0.47 11.06 0.79
C THR A 19 0.23 9.55 0.89
N SER A 20 -0.99 9.14 1.21
CA SER A 20 -1.37 7.71 1.15
C SER A 20 -1.22 7.15 -0.28
N PHE A 21 -1.44 7.98 -1.31
CA PHE A 21 -1.31 7.56 -2.71
C PHE A 21 0.15 7.41 -3.16
N ASP A 22 1.07 8.21 -2.63
CA ASP A 22 2.51 8.05 -2.88
C ASP A 22 3.01 6.69 -2.39
N MET A 23 2.49 6.22 -1.26
CA MET A 23 2.78 4.88 -0.75
C MET A 23 2.30 3.80 -1.73
N ILE A 24 1.12 3.98 -2.34
CA ILE A 24 0.61 3.06 -3.38
C ILE A 24 1.53 3.05 -4.60
N TYR A 25 1.96 4.20 -5.11
CA TYR A 25 2.90 4.26 -6.23
C TYR A 25 4.22 3.53 -5.93
N LYS A 26 4.77 3.73 -4.73
CA LYS A 26 5.97 3.02 -4.29
C LYS A 26 5.76 1.50 -4.28
N LEU A 27 4.62 1.04 -3.75
CA LEU A 27 4.30 -0.40 -3.73
C LEU A 27 4.08 -0.97 -5.13
N ARG A 28 3.50 -0.22 -6.07
CA ARG A 28 3.38 -0.64 -7.47
C ARG A 28 4.75 -0.84 -8.12
N GLY A 29 5.70 0.08 -7.86
CA GLY A 29 7.07 -0.04 -8.34
C GLY A 29 7.83 -1.24 -7.73
N LEU A 30 7.65 -1.49 -6.44
CA LEU A 30 8.33 -2.59 -5.73
C LEU A 30 7.77 -3.97 -6.09
N THR A 31 6.45 -4.08 -6.27
CA THR A 31 5.77 -5.37 -6.47
C THR A 31 5.52 -5.70 -7.94
N GLY A 32 5.53 -4.70 -8.83
CA GLY A 32 5.09 -4.84 -10.22
C GLY A 32 3.57 -5.03 -10.39
N ILE A 33 2.79 -4.96 -9.30
CA ILE A 33 1.34 -5.15 -9.33
C ILE A 33 0.66 -3.80 -9.50
N LYS A 34 -0.14 -3.65 -10.56
CA LYS A 34 -0.84 -2.38 -10.86
C LYS A 34 -2.04 -2.14 -9.95
N ARG A 35 -2.78 -3.19 -9.60
CA ARG A 35 -4.01 -3.10 -8.82
C ARG A 35 -3.70 -3.16 -7.34
N ILE A 36 -3.45 -1.99 -6.76
CA ILE A 36 -3.18 -1.76 -5.34
C ILE A 36 -3.97 -0.53 -4.91
N GLY A 37 -4.62 -0.60 -3.75
CA GLY A 37 -5.40 0.47 -3.11
C GLY A 37 -5.22 0.49 -1.59
N HIS A 38 -5.71 1.52 -0.90
CA HIS A 38 -5.67 1.60 0.57
C HIS A 38 -7.06 1.79 1.15
N ALA A 39 -7.26 1.30 2.38
CA ALA A 39 -8.47 1.53 3.16
C ALA A 39 -8.21 2.64 4.18
N GLY A 40 -8.90 3.76 4.00
CA GLY A 40 -8.70 4.98 4.78
C GLY A 40 -7.50 5.81 4.30
N THR A 41 -7.70 7.12 4.17
CA THR A 41 -6.63 8.05 3.79
C THR A 41 -5.97 8.59 5.05
N LEU A 42 -4.65 8.48 5.13
CA LEU A 42 -3.84 9.23 6.06
C LEU A 42 -3.33 10.50 5.39
N ASP A 43 -3.50 11.64 6.07
CA ASP A 43 -2.95 12.93 5.64
C ASP A 43 -1.43 12.87 5.44
N PRO A 44 -0.85 13.75 4.61
CA PRO A 44 0.60 13.81 4.42
C PRO A 44 1.37 13.95 5.74
N LEU A 45 0.80 14.71 6.68
CA LEU A 45 1.41 14.95 8.00
C LEU A 45 1.22 13.79 9.00
N ALA A 46 0.29 12.87 8.73
CA ALA A 46 0.00 11.72 9.60
C ALA A 46 1.05 10.61 9.45
N ARG A 47 1.31 9.92 10.56
CA ARG A 47 2.09 8.67 10.64
C ARG A 47 1.17 7.57 11.14
N GLY A 48 1.34 6.35 10.62
CA GLY A 48 0.51 5.25 11.10
C GLY A 48 0.51 4.04 10.18
N VAL A 49 -0.30 3.06 10.58
CA VAL A 49 -0.59 1.90 9.74
C VAL A 49 -1.58 2.31 8.66
N LEU A 50 -1.16 2.20 7.41
CA LEU A 50 -1.99 2.27 6.22
C LEU A 50 -2.35 0.84 5.82
N VAL A 51 -3.65 0.52 5.83
CA VAL A 51 -4.14 -0.79 5.37
C VAL A 51 -4.14 -0.77 3.85
N VAL A 52 -3.40 -1.69 3.23
CA VAL A 52 -3.23 -1.75 1.77
C VAL A 52 -3.75 -3.07 1.23
N GLY A 53 -4.63 -2.98 0.25
CA GLY A 53 -5.09 -4.11 -0.55
C GLY A 53 -4.23 -4.29 -1.81
N ILE A 54 -3.88 -5.53 -2.13
CA ILE A 54 -3.12 -5.93 -3.32
C ILE A 54 -3.95 -6.93 -4.13
N GLY A 55 -4.10 -6.68 -5.42
CA GLY A 55 -4.85 -7.54 -6.33
C GLY A 55 -6.36 -7.33 -6.27
N ARG A 56 -7.08 -7.91 -7.25
CA ARG A 56 -8.51 -7.63 -7.49
C ARG A 56 -9.44 -7.99 -6.33
N GLU A 57 -9.08 -8.98 -5.54
CA GLU A 57 -9.91 -9.47 -4.42
C GLU A 57 -9.82 -8.58 -3.18
N ALA A 58 -8.78 -7.74 -3.08
CA ALA A 58 -8.49 -6.94 -1.89
C ALA A 58 -8.59 -5.42 -2.13
N THR A 59 -8.94 -4.98 -3.34
CA THR A 59 -9.02 -3.57 -3.76
C THR A 59 -10.37 -3.25 -4.39
#